data_AF-A0AA41W2L0-F1
#
_entry.id   AF-A0AA41W2L0-F1
#
_cell.length_a   1.000
_cell.length_b   1.000
_cell.length_c   1.000
_cell.angle_alpha   90.00
_cell.angle_beta   90.00
_cell.angle_gamma   90.00
#
_symmetry.space_group_name_H-M   'P 1'
#
loop_
_entity.id
_entity.type
_entity.pdbx_description
1 polymer ?
#
loop_
_entity_poly.entity_id
_entity_poly.type
_entity_poly.pdbx_seq_one_letter_code
_entity_poly.pdbx_strand_id
1 'polypeptide(L)'
;MFNETYVKLYFAQMVTGLDTKFVGLRNLRKLKYLGKFHPFDLDFKKHCEEGTLPNYTVIEQRFFDIKLFPANDDHPSHDVGEGQKFVKHVYETLRASPQWEKMLFIITYDEHGGFYDHVPTPTVGVPSPDGLVGPDPYKFQFDRLGVRVPTIMISPWIERGTVVHGPSGPYPTSEFEHSSIPATVKKIFNLNEFLTKRDAWAGTFESVLSRSTPRTDCPVTLPDPQKIRPREADENVKLSEFQEELVQMAATLNGDCYKDTYPDKLVENMTCAEGCKYVEDAFEKFRENCENARRSGTDDSEIVIPKGQQRREPAIKKSFASKIISCFGFNS
;
A
#
# COMPACT_ATOMS: atom_id res chain seq x y z
N MET A 1 23.09 -0.02 15.41
CA MET A 1 23.60 0.74 14.24
C MET A 1 22.47 1.26 13.34
N PHE A 2 21.20 1.23 13.76
CA PHE A 2 20.06 1.74 12.97
C PHE A 2 19.23 2.70 13.84
N ASN A 3 19.72 3.93 14.05
CA ASN A 3 19.07 4.88 14.96
C ASN A 3 18.15 5.91 14.28
N GLU A 4 17.95 5.82 12.97
CA GLU A 4 16.94 6.62 12.27
C GLU A 4 16.31 5.77 11.16
N THR A 5 15.01 5.51 11.28
CA THR A 5 14.23 4.81 10.25
C THR A 5 13.90 5.79 9.14
N TYR A 6 14.72 5.79 8.10
CA TYR A 6 14.36 6.45 6.84
C TYR A 6 13.37 5.55 6.11
N VAL A 7 12.21 6.11 5.75
CA VAL A 7 11.21 5.48 4.88
C VAL A 7 11.17 6.25 3.57
N LYS A 8 11.17 5.55 2.43
CA LYS A 8 10.76 6.12 1.13
C LYS A 8 9.63 5.27 0.56
N LEU A 9 8.72 5.93 -0.13
CA LEU A 9 7.61 5.29 -0.80
C LEU A 9 7.71 5.66 -2.28
N TYR A 10 7.76 4.64 -3.14
CA TYR A 10 7.86 4.80 -4.58
C TYR A 10 6.54 4.42 -5.24
N PHE A 11 6.05 5.29 -6.10
CA PHE A 11 4.74 5.14 -6.71
C PHE A 11 4.87 5.11 -8.22
N ALA A 12 4.44 4.02 -8.83
CA ALA A 12 4.30 3.96 -10.28
C ALA A 12 3.24 4.94 -10.77
N GLN A 13 2.29 5.32 -9.91
CA GLN A 13 1.36 6.42 -10.11
C GLN A 13 1.29 7.24 -8.82
N MET A 14 1.70 8.50 -8.88
CA MET A 14 2.11 9.38 -7.75
C MET A 14 1.09 9.63 -6.62
N VAL A 15 -0.08 8.99 -6.67
CA VAL A 15 -1.21 9.25 -5.76
C VAL A 15 -1.53 8.05 -4.88
N THR A 16 -1.00 6.88 -5.21
CA THR A 16 -1.25 5.65 -4.46
C THR A 16 -0.51 5.61 -3.12
N GLY A 17 0.37 6.59 -2.85
CA GLY A 17 0.99 6.77 -1.54
C GLY A 17 0.08 7.23 -0.43
N LEU A 18 -1.10 7.69 -0.81
CA LEU A 18 -2.17 8.02 0.09
C LEU A 18 -3.39 7.13 -0.20
N ASP A 19 -3.18 5.99 -0.88
CA ASP A 19 -4.20 4.97 -1.09
C ASP A 19 -4.63 4.38 0.27
N THR A 20 -5.93 4.54 0.54
CA THR A 20 -6.60 4.31 1.81
C THR A 20 -7.52 3.10 1.77
N LYS A 21 -7.18 2.04 1.02
CA LYS A 21 -7.41 0.69 1.60
C LYS A 21 -6.74 0.59 2.99
N PHE A 22 -5.73 1.42 3.25
CA PHE A 22 -5.26 1.80 4.58
C PHE A 22 -5.63 3.26 4.97
N VAL A 23 -6.86 3.47 5.46
CA VAL A 23 -7.28 4.68 6.22
C VAL A 23 -6.30 5.06 7.35
N GLY A 24 -5.35 4.18 7.72
CA GLY A 24 -4.37 4.32 8.80
C GLY A 24 -3.23 5.33 8.61
N LEU A 25 -3.05 5.95 7.44
CA LEU A 25 -1.89 6.82 7.19
C LEU A 25 -2.23 8.31 7.08
N ARG A 26 -3.28 8.78 7.78
CA ARG A 26 -3.48 10.22 8.08
C ARG A 26 -2.17 10.88 8.53
N ASN A 27 -1.34 10.14 9.26
CA ASN A 27 -0.02 10.59 9.70
C ASN A 27 0.96 10.87 8.56
N LEU A 28 0.89 10.18 7.42
CA LEU A 28 1.73 10.46 6.24
C LEU A 28 1.36 11.79 5.55
N ARG A 29 0.22 12.38 5.88
CA ARG A 29 -0.14 13.73 5.43
C ARG A 29 0.57 14.85 6.22
N LYS A 30 1.34 14.49 7.26
CA LYS A 30 2.13 15.46 8.03
C LYS A 30 3.27 16.00 7.16
N LEU A 31 3.55 17.30 7.29
CA LEU A 31 4.55 18.01 6.50
C LEU A 31 5.93 17.32 6.46
N LYS A 32 6.39 16.77 7.58
CA LYS A 32 7.67 16.05 7.67
C LYS A 32 7.79 14.83 6.74
N TYR A 33 6.68 14.28 6.24
CA TYR A 33 6.68 13.13 5.34
C TYR A 33 6.55 13.49 3.86
N LEU A 34 6.34 14.77 3.52
CA LEU A 34 6.12 15.19 2.13
C LEU A 34 7.27 14.77 1.20
N GLY A 35 8.51 14.86 1.69
CA GLY A 35 9.71 14.47 0.95
C GLY A 35 9.97 12.96 0.90
N LYS A 36 9.02 12.11 1.31
CA LYS A 36 9.16 10.64 1.29
C LYS A 36 8.46 9.98 0.11
N PHE A 37 7.67 10.74 -0.65
CA PHE A 37 6.95 10.26 -1.84
C PHE A 37 7.81 10.50 -3.08
N HIS A 38 8.07 9.43 -3.84
CA HIS A 38 8.95 9.47 -5.00
C HIS A 38 8.27 8.84 -6.22
N PRO A 39 8.44 9.41 -7.42
CA PRO A 39 8.06 8.75 -8.66
C PRO A 39 8.85 7.45 -8.84
N PHE A 40 8.18 6.35 -9.15
CA PHE A 40 8.85 5.07 -9.36
C PHE A 40 9.80 5.11 -10.57
N ASP A 41 9.34 5.59 -11.73
CA ASP A 41 10.05 5.37 -13.00
C ASP A 41 11.50 5.90 -13.03
N LEU A 42 11.75 7.07 -12.43
CA LEU A 42 13.08 7.69 -12.42
C LEU A 42 13.78 7.58 -11.07
N ASP A 43 13.11 7.96 -9.98
CA ASP A 43 13.76 8.03 -8.67
C ASP A 43 14.10 6.64 -8.13
N PHE A 44 13.25 5.63 -8.34
CA PHE A 44 13.52 4.30 -7.80
C PHE A 44 14.80 3.70 -8.38
N LYS A 45 14.89 3.70 -9.71
CA LYS A 45 16.06 3.18 -10.43
C LYS A 45 17.33 3.93 -10.04
N LYS A 46 17.28 5.27 -10.02
CA LYS A 46 18.41 6.11 -9.62
C LYS A 46 18.88 5.78 -8.19
N HIS A 47 17.97 5.72 -7.22
CA HIS A 47 18.33 5.40 -5.84
C HIS A 47 18.88 3.97 -5.69
N CYS A 48 18.40 3.02 -6.50
CA CYS A 48 18.97 1.67 -6.53
C CYS A 48 20.40 1.67 -7.09
N GLU A 49 20.64 2.35 -8.21
CA GLU A 49 21.97 2.47 -8.85
C GLU A 49 22.99 3.14 -7.93
N GLU A 50 22.58 4.22 -7.25
CA GLU A 50 23.43 4.97 -6.31
C GLU A 50 23.61 4.25 -4.97
N GLY A 51 22.83 3.20 -4.68
CA GLY A 51 22.85 2.51 -3.39
C GLY A 51 22.34 3.38 -2.23
N THR A 52 21.32 4.20 -2.50
CA THR A 52 20.74 5.19 -1.56
C THR A 52 19.28 4.87 -1.21
N LEU A 53 18.83 3.63 -1.42
CA LEU A 53 17.56 3.16 -0.86
C LEU A 53 17.64 3.15 0.67
N PRO A 54 16.58 3.61 1.36
CA PRO A 54 16.54 3.61 2.81
C PRO A 54 16.21 2.22 3.35
N ASN A 55 16.28 2.07 4.68
CA ASN A 55 16.09 0.77 5.34
C ASN A 55 14.68 0.19 5.20
N TYR A 56 13.67 1.03 4.97
CA TYR A 56 12.30 0.59 4.71
C TYR A 56 11.76 1.31 3.47
N THR A 57 11.39 0.53 2.46
CA THR A 57 10.90 1.03 1.19
C THR A 57 9.59 0.33 0.84
N VAL A 58 8.57 1.10 0.46
CA VAL A 58 7.32 0.57 -0.11
C VAL A 58 7.28 0.94 -1.59
N ILE A 59 6.86 0.01 -2.41
CA ILE A 59 6.70 0.18 -3.85
C ILE A 59 5.24 -0.11 -4.17
N GLU A 60 4.59 0.85 -4.81
CA GLU A 60 3.19 0.77 -5.20
C GLU A 60 3.06 0.84 -6.72
N GLN A 61 2.13 0.03 -7.21
CA GLN A 61 1.75 -0.13 -8.61
C GLN A 61 0.88 1.02 -9.13
N ARG A 62 0.48 0.93 -10.41
CA ARG A 62 -0.50 1.79 -11.09
C ARG A 62 -1.84 1.10 -11.17
N PHE A 63 -2.90 1.83 -10.84
CA PHE A 63 -4.27 1.30 -10.80
C PHE A 63 -5.16 1.79 -11.95
N PHE A 64 -4.72 2.76 -12.74
CA PHE A 64 -5.48 3.27 -13.90
C PHE A 64 -4.90 2.72 -15.22
N ASP A 65 -5.75 2.14 -16.05
CA ASP A 65 -5.38 1.47 -17.32
C ASP A 65 -5.24 2.50 -18.46
N ILE A 66 -4.21 3.34 -18.37
CA ILE A 66 -3.90 4.39 -19.35
C ILE A 66 -3.10 3.83 -20.53
N LYS A 67 -3.37 4.28 -21.76
CA LYS A 67 -2.74 3.70 -22.97
C LYS A 67 -1.23 3.74 -22.95
N LEU A 68 -0.66 4.89 -22.57
CA LEU A 68 0.79 5.09 -22.51
C LEU A 68 1.41 4.43 -21.27
N PHE A 69 0.65 4.32 -20.19
CA PHE A 69 1.09 3.83 -18.90
C PHE A 69 0.04 2.86 -18.33
N PRO A 70 -0.03 1.61 -18.84
CA PRO A 70 -1.05 0.66 -18.41
C PRO A 70 -0.97 0.36 -16.92
N ALA A 71 -2.10 -0.03 -16.34
CA ALA A 71 -2.17 -0.54 -14.99
C ALA A 71 -1.33 -1.83 -14.88
N ASN A 72 -0.67 -2.01 -13.74
CA ASN A 72 0.30 -3.08 -13.51
C ASN A 72 0.18 -3.68 -12.10
N ASP A 73 -1.07 -3.78 -11.64
CA ASP A 73 -1.48 -4.15 -10.29
C ASP A 73 -1.95 -5.61 -10.14
N ASP A 74 -1.87 -6.40 -11.23
CA ASP A 74 -2.46 -7.74 -11.36
C ASP A 74 -4.00 -7.78 -11.13
N HIS A 75 -4.69 -6.63 -11.06
CA HIS A 75 -6.12 -6.57 -10.74
C HIS A 75 -6.99 -6.76 -12.00
N PRO A 76 -8.08 -7.56 -11.96
CA PRO A 76 -9.02 -7.63 -13.07
C PRO A 76 -9.69 -6.27 -13.37
N SER A 77 -9.85 -5.82 -14.60
CA SER A 77 -9.63 -6.54 -15.88
C SER A 77 -8.31 -6.18 -16.56
N HIS A 78 -7.33 -5.67 -15.80
CA HIS A 78 -6.01 -5.30 -16.31
C HIS A 78 -5.23 -6.54 -16.78
N ASP A 79 -4.17 -6.29 -17.56
CA ASP A 79 -3.31 -7.36 -18.02
C ASP A 79 -2.32 -7.75 -16.92
N VAL A 80 -2.49 -8.94 -16.35
CA VAL A 80 -1.51 -9.54 -15.42
C VAL A 80 -0.10 -9.62 -16.03
N GLY A 81 0.05 -9.65 -17.36
CA GLY A 81 1.35 -9.53 -18.02
C GLY A 81 2.07 -8.22 -17.69
N GLU A 82 1.35 -7.10 -17.51
CA GLU A 82 1.93 -5.82 -17.10
C GLU A 82 2.34 -5.82 -15.62
N GLY A 83 1.57 -6.46 -14.74
CA GLY A 83 1.95 -6.65 -13.33
C GLY A 83 3.19 -7.52 -13.18
N GLN A 84 3.30 -8.61 -13.95
CA GLN A 84 4.51 -9.43 -13.96
C GLN A 84 5.72 -8.69 -14.55
N LYS A 85 5.54 -7.78 -15.54
CA LYS A 85 6.62 -6.92 -16.03
C LYS A 85 7.08 -5.95 -14.95
N PHE A 86 6.16 -5.40 -14.15
CA PHE A 86 6.47 -4.54 -13.03
C PHE A 86 7.29 -5.28 -11.96
N VAL A 87 6.85 -6.47 -11.54
CA VAL A 87 7.61 -7.33 -10.60
C VAL A 87 9.02 -7.63 -11.12
N LYS A 88 9.15 -8.01 -12.41
CA LYS A 88 10.45 -8.23 -13.05
C LYS A 88 11.31 -6.97 -13.01
N HIS A 89 10.76 -5.82 -13.38
CA HIS A 89 11.49 -4.56 -13.39
C HIS A 89 11.99 -4.17 -12.00
N VAL A 90 11.16 -4.31 -10.96
CA VAL A 90 11.55 -4.07 -9.57
C VAL A 90 12.67 -5.03 -9.16
N TYR A 91 12.51 -6.33 -9.40
CA TYR A 91 13.50 -7.34 -9.06
C TYR A 91 14.86 -7.05 -9.71
N GLU A 92 14.90 -6.85 -11.03
CA GLU A 92 16.15 -6.65 -11.76
C GLU A 92 16.84 -5.34 -11.34
N THR A 93 16.06 -4.30 -11.03
CA THR A 93 16.58 -3.02 -10.52
C THR A 93 17.21 -3.18 -9.13
N LEU A 94 16.54 -3.88 -8.21
CA LEU A 94 17.10 -4.19 -6.88
C LEU A 94 18.31 -5.12 -6.97
N ARG A 95 18.25 -6.12 -7.86
CA ARG A 95 19.30 -7.11 -8.08
C ARG A 95 20.60 -6.50 -8.62
N ALA A 96 20.49 -5.43 -9.42
CA ALA A 96 21.61 -4.66 -9.93
C ALA A 96 22.19 -3.67 -8.91
N SER A 97 21.47 -3.38 -7.82
CA SER A 97 21.90 -2.41 -6.81
C SER A 97 23.12 -2.92 -6.02
N PRO A 98 24.08 -2.04 -5.65
CA PRO A 98 25.12 -2.39 -4.69
C PRO A 98 24.58 -2.71 -3.29
N GLN A 99 23.29 -2.44 -3.01
CA GLN A 99 22.61 -2.80 -1.77
C GLN A 99 21.94 -4.19 -1.81
N TRP A 100 22.01 -4.95 -2.90
CA TRP A 100 21.33 -6.25 -3.05
C TRP A 100 21.53 -7.22 -1.88
N GLU A 101 22.77 -7.34 -1.39
CA GLU A 101 23.10 -8.21 -0.25
C GLU A 101 22.56 -7.70 1.10
N LYS A 102 21.88 -6.56 1.13
CA LYS A 102 21.28 -5.96 2.34
C LYS A 102 19.75 -5.87 2.23
N MET A 103 19.15 -6.57 1.27
CA MET A 103 17.72 -6.48 0.97
C MET A 103 16.97 -7.77 1.32
N LEU A 104 15.77 -7.57 1.88
CA LEU A 104 14.68 -8.52 1.84
C LEU A 104 13.57 -7.87 1.02
N PHE A 105 13.35 -8.36 -0.19
CA PHE A 105 12.27 -7.91 -1.06
C PHE A 105 11.06 -8.83 -0.84
N ILE A 106 9.93 -8.24 -0.47
CA ILE A 106 8.67 -8.95 -0.19
C ILE A 106 7.65 -8.52 -1.24
N ILE A 107 7.07 -9.49 -1.92
CA ILE A 107 5.92 -9.30 -2.80
C ILE A 107 4.72 -9.95 -2.10
N THR A 108 3.63 -9.21 -1.93
CA THR A 108 2.40 -9.72 -1.33
C THR A 108 1.20 -9.07 -2.01
N TYR A 109 0.03 -9.67 -1.84
CA TYR A 109 -1.23 -9.15 -2.37
C TYR A 109 -2.10 -8.63 -1.23
N ASP A 110 -2.91 -7.61 -1.48
CA ASP A 110 -3.83 -7.03 -0.51
C ASP A 110 -5.01 -7.99 -0.22
N GLU A 111 -5.46 -8.70 -1.27
CA GLU A 111 -6.55 -9.65 -1.20
C GLU A 111 -6.36 -10.87 -2.15
N HIS A 112 -7.35 -11.76 -2.21
CA HIS A 112 -7.26 -13.10 -2.81
C HIS A 112 -7.80 -13.20 -4.25
N GLY A 113 -8.36 -12.14 -4.81
CA GLY A 113 -8.92 -12.08 -6.17
C GLY A 113 -10.31 -12.69 -6.32
N GLY A 114 -10.96 -13.11 -5.23
CA GLY A 114 -12.24 -13.85 -5.29
C GLY A 114 -12.11 -15.30 -5.75
N PHE A 115 -10.87 -15.81 -5.88
CA PHE A 115 -10.62 -17.20 -6.27
C PHE A 115 -10.87 -18.17 -5.11
N TYR A 116 -11.29 -19.39 -5.43
CA TYR A 116 -11.45 -20.44 -4.41
C TYR A 116 -10.09 -20.83 -3.82
N ASP A 117 -10.00 -20.81 -2.49
CA ASP A 117 -8.92 -21.41 -1.73
C ASP A 117 -9.46 -22.55 -0.85
N HIS A 118 -8.75 -23.68 -0.83
CA HIS A 118 -9.17 -24.88 -0.10
C HIS A 118 -8.82 -24.85 1.39
N VAL A 119 -7.96 -23.94 1.84
CA VAL A 119 -7.52 -23.86 3.23
C VAL A 119 -8.53 -23.05 4.04
N PRO A 120 -9.11 -23.63 5.10
CA PRO A 120 -9.98 -22.89 6.01
C PRO A 120 -9.25 -21.70 6.64
N THR A 121 -9.94 -20.57 6.73
CA THR A 121 -9.38 -19.36 7.35
C THR A 121 -9.15 -19.56 8.84
N PRO A 122 -7.99 -19.17 9.39
CA PRO A 122 -7.72 -19.25 10.82
C PRO A 122 -8.72 -18.43 11.67
N THR A 123 -9.25 -19.05 12.73
CA THR A 123 -10.21 -18.44 13.67
C THR A 123 -9.82 -18.62 15.14
N VAL A 124 -8.83 -19.46 15.44
CA VAL A 124 -8.49 -19.81 16.83
C VAL A 124 -7.39 -18.90 17.34
N GLY A 125 -7.67 -18.18 18.42
CA GLY A 125 -6.67 -17.34 19.10
C GLY A 125 -6.20 -16.13 18.28
N VAL A 126 -6.98 -15.72 17.28
CA VAL A 126 -6.72 -14.58 16.39
C VAL A 126 -7.27 -13.31 17.08
N PRO A 127 -6.44 -12.41 17.63
CA PRO A 127 -6.93 -11.30 18.47
C PRO A 127 -7.57 -10.18 17.64
N SER A 128 -8.70 -9.59 18.04
CA SER A 128 -9.15 -8.33 17.43
C SER A 128 -8.05 -7.26 17.57
N PRO A 129 -7.69 -6.52 16.50
CA PRO A 129 -6.53 -5.61 16.51
C PRO A 129 -6.65 -4.58 17.64
N ASP A 130 -7.78 -3.87 17.68
CA ASP A 130 -8.03 -2.75 18.61
C ASP A 130 -9.37 -2.88 19.33
N GLY A 131 -10.01 -4.07 19.30
CA GLY A 131 -11.35 -4.28 19.87
C GLY A 131 -12.46 -3.56 19.11
N LEU A 132 -12.18 -3.08 17.89
CA LEU A 132 -13.15 -2.46 17.01
C LEU A 132 -14.10 -3.52 16.43
N VAL A 133 -15.35 -3.13 16.28
CA VAL A 133 -16.40 -3.97 15.73
C VAL A 133 -16.97 -3.30 14.49
N GLY A 134 -17.18 -4.09 13.44
CA GLY A 134 -17.77 -3.63 12.19
C GLY A 134 -19.17 -3.04 12.39
N PRO A 135 -19.64 -2.23 11.44
CA PRO A 135 -20.96 -1.61 11.52
C PRO A 135 -22.11 -2.63 11.39
N ASP A 136 -23.34 -2.17 11.62
CA ASP A 136 -24.55 -2.97 11.39
C ASP A 136 -24.72 -3.34 9.90
N PRO A 137 -25.36 -4.49 9.59
CA PRO A 137 -25.97 -5.45 10.53
C PRO A 137 -25.01 -6.54 11.01
N TYR A 138 -23.79 -6.61 10.46
CA TYR A 138 -22.94 -7.79 10.62
C TYR A 138 -22.11 -7.81 11.90
N LYS A 139 -21.81 -6.63 12.49
CA LYS A 139 -21.02 -6.51 13.74
C LYS A 139 -19.77 -7.40 13.74
N PHE A 140 -19.02 -7.37 12.64
CA PHE A 140 -17.85 -8.21 12.45
C PHE A 140 -16.77 -7.90 13.49
N GLN A 141 -16.30 -8.91 14.23
CA GLN A 141 -15.43 -8.71 15.41
C GLN A 141 -13.94 -8.58 15.07
N PHE A 142 -13.56 -8.88 13.82
CA PHE A 142 -12.16 -8.94 13.38
C PHE A 142 -11.32 -9.91 14.23
N ASP A 143 -11.91 -11.01 14.70
CA ASP A 143 -11.28 -12.06 15.52
C ASP A 143 -10.95 -13.33 14.70
N ARG A 144 -10.75 -13.15 13.40
CA ARG A 144 -10.38 -14.18 12.42
C ARG A 144 -9.55 -13.58 11.29
N LEU A 145 -8.88 -14.43 10.53
CA LEU A 145 -8.19 -14.03 9.30
C LEU A 145 -9.09 -14.19 8.07
N GLY A 146 -8.70 -13.54 6.98
CA GLY A 146 -9.30 -13.69 5.66
C GLY A 146 -8.77 -14.90 4.91
N VAL A 147 -9.13 -14.99 3.63
CA VAL A 147 -8.60 -15.98 2.69
C VAL A 147 -7.10 -15.76 2.48
N ARG A 148 -6.35 -16.83 2.20
CA ARG A 148 -4.91 -16.73 1.94
C ARG A 148 -4.63 -15.84 0.74
N VAL A 149 -3.51 -15.14 0.82
CA VAL A 149 -2.93 -14.38 -0.30
C VAL A 149 -1.53 -14.92 -0.59
N PRO A 150 -1.04 -14.84 -1.84
CA PRO A 150 0.34 -15.19 -2.15
C PRO A 150 1.33 -14.22 -1.47
N THR A 151 2.45 -14.76 -0.98
CA THR A 151 3.58 -13.95 -0.51
C THR A 151 4.88 -14.59 -0.99
N ILE A 152 5.75 -13.79 -1.59
CA ILE A 152 7.07 -14.19 -2.09
C ILE A 152 8.13 -13.35 -1.39
N MET A 153 9.12 -14.01 -0.78
CA MET A 153 10.26 -13.36 -0.15
C MET A 153 11.53 -13.66 -0.93
N ILE A 154 12.25 -12.61 -1.27
CA ILE A 154 13.38 -12.64 -2.19
C ILE A 154 14.57 -11.98 -1.52
N SER A 155 15.65 -12.74 -1.33
CA SER A 155 16.89 -12.26 -0.75
C SER A 155 18.03 -13.24 -1.06
N PRO A 156 19.29 -12.79 -1.22
CA PRO A 156 20.42 -13.71 -1.32
C PRO A 156 20.65 -14.50 -0.02
N TRP A 157 19.99 -14.16 1.08
CA TRP A 157 20.08 -14.84 2.37
C TRP A 157 19.06 -15.98 2.55
N ILE A 158 18.23 -16.24 1.54
CA ILE A 158 17.22 -17.31 1.55
C ILE A 158 17.71 -18.50 0.72
N GLU A 159 17.60 -19.70 1.28
CA GLU A 159 17.98 -20.94 0.58
C GLU A 159 17.16 -21.15 -0.71
N ARG A 160 17.75 -21.79 -1.72
CA ARG A 160 17.04 -22.03 -2.99
C ARG A 160 15.88 -22.99 -2.74
N GLY A 161 14.69 -22.65 -3.22
CA GLY A 161 13.51 -23.53 -3.14
C GLY A 161 12.88 -23.61 -1.75
N THR A 162 13.13 -22.64 -0.87
CA THR A 162 12.48 -22.57 0.44
C THR A 162 10.98 -22.35 0.30
N VAL A 163 10.21 -23.18 1.00
CA VAL A 163 8.77 -23.00 1.24
C VAL A 163 8.56 -22.92 2.75
N VAL A 164 7.89 -21.87 3.22
CA VAL A 164 7.60 -21.65 4.64
C VAL A 164 6.10 -21.79 4.85
N HIS A 165 5.69 -22.73 5.70
CA HIS A 165 4.28 -23.06 5.89
C HIS A 165 3.58 -22.28 7.01
N GLY A 166 4.34 -21.73 7.96
CA GLY A 166 3.80 -20.96 9.08
C GLY A 166 4.92 -20.41 9.97
N PRO A 167 4.61 -19.46 10.86
CA PRO A 167 5.60 -18.87 11.76
C PRO A 167 5.87 -19.78 12.97
N SER A 168 6.96 -19.49 13.69
CA SER A 168 7.29 -20.20 14.94
C SER A 168 6.75 -19.53 16.21
N GLY A 169 5.99 -18.44 16.08
CA GLY A 169 5.48 -17.67 17.21
C GLY A 169 5.08 -16.25 16.78
N PRO A 170 4.84 -15.33 17.74
CA PRO A 170 5.12 -15.46 19.18
C PRO A 170 4.17 -16.37 19.96
N TYR A 171 3.02 -16.75 19.40
CA TYR A 171 2.06 -17.66 20.02
C TYR A 171 1.93 -18.96 19.19
N PRO A 172 1.49 -20.08 19.79
CA PRO A 172 1.22 -21.31 19.03
C PRO A 172 0.14 -21.16 17.95
N THR A 173 -0.71 -20.14 18.06
CA THR A 173 -1.75 -19.82 17.08
C THR A 173 -1.33 -18.76 16.07
N SER A 174 -0.13 -18.18 16.20
CA SER A 174 0.34 -17.13 15.29
C SER A 174 0.38 -17.63 13.85
N GLU A 175 -0.02 -16.76 12.93
CA GLU A 175 0.00 -17.01 11.48
C GLU A 175 0.82 -15.93 10.76
N PHE A 176 1.18 -16.21 9.51
CA PHE A 176 1.61 -15.16 8.60
C PHE A 176 0.38 -14.49 7.99
N GLU A 177 0.28 -13.17 8.17
CA GLU A 177 -0.77 -12.32 7.62
C GLU A 177 -0.23 -10.89 7.41
N HIS A 178 -1.02 -9.96 6.87
CA HIS A 178 -0.53 -8.61 6.51
C HIS A 178 0.19 -7.88 7.66
N SER A 179 -0.25 -8.09 8.91
CA SER A 179 0.36 -7.48 10.09
C SER A 179 1.70 -8.14 10.50
N SER A 180 2.10 -9.23 9.86
CA SER A 180 3.47 -9.76 9.93
C SER A 180 4.51 -8.78 9.38
N ILE A 181 4.13 -7.89 8.44
CA ILE A 181 5.00 -6.83 7.94
C ILE A 181 5.33 -5.82 9.06
N PRO A 182 4.37 -5.10 9.66
CA PRO A 182 4.66 -4.20 10.78
C PRO A 182 5.25 -4.92 11.99
N ALA A 183 4.87 -6.17 12.29
CA ALA A 183 5.50 -6.96 13.35
C ALA A 183 7.01 -7.17 13.09
N THR A 184 7.37 -7.50 11.85
CA THR A 184 8.76 -7.69 11.42
C THR A 184 9.53 -6.37 11.46
N VAL A 185 8.93 -5.27 10.98
CA VAL A 185 9.50 -3.91 11.03
C VAL A 185 9.77 -3.51 12.49
N LYS A 186 8.80 -3.69 13.38
CA LYS A 186 8.95 -3.45 14.83
C LYS A 186 10.17 -4.18 15.38
N LYS A 187 10.32 -5.47 15.05
CA LYS A 187 11.41 -6.32 15.54
C LYS A 187 12.77 -5.93 14.98
N ILE A 188 12.89 -5.76 13.66
CA ILE A 188 14.14 -5.43 12.98
C ILE A 188 14.67 -4.05 13.41
N PHE A 189 13.77 -3.06 13.56
CA PHE A 189 14.15 -1.70 13.97
C PHE A 189 14.09 -1.48 15.48
N ASN A 190 13.78 -2.51 16.27
CA ASN A 190 13.65 -2.43 17.73
C ASN A 190 12.75 -1.26 18.18
N LEU A 191 11.58 -1.12 17.55
CA LEU A 191 10.59 -0.11 17.93
C LEU A 191 9.98 -0.46 19.29
N ASN A 192 9.59 0.56 20.05
CA ASN A 192 9.17 0.40 21.45
C ASN A 192 7.89 -0.41 21.60
N GLU A 193 6.92 -0.20 20.71
CA GLU A 193 5.57 -0.74 20.83
C GLU A 193 5.11 -1.36 19.52
N PHE A 194 4.19 -2.32 19.62
CA PHE A 194 3.39 -2.78 18.48
C PHE A 194 2.27 -1.77 18.21
N LEU A 195 1.76 -1.75 16.98
CA LEU A 195 0.66 -0.85 16.59
C LEU A 195 -0.66 -1.29 17.23
N THR A 196 -0.90 -2.59 17.31
CA THR A 196 -2.16 -3.22 17.73
C THR A 196 -1.88 -4.56 18.43
N LYS A 197 -2.93 -5.27 18.85
CA LYS A 197 -2.78 -6.67 19.30
C LYS A 197 -2.54 -7.66 18.16
N ARG A 198 -2.92 -7.29 16.92
CA ARG A 198 -2.79 -8.16 15.74
C ARG A 198 -1.33 -8.31 15.33
N ASP A 199 -0.58 -7.23 15.16
CA ASP A 199 0.85 -7.28 14.85
C ASP A 199 1.69 -7.76 16.04
N ALA A 200 1.25 -7.56 17.28
CA ALA A 200 1.88 -8.20 18.45
C ALA A 200 1.75 -9.74 18.43
N TRP A 201 0.70 -10.27 17.78
CA TRP A 201 0.42 -11.70 17.66
C TRP A 201 0.97 -12.32 16.36
N ALA A 202 1.13 -11.53 15.31
CA ALA A 202 1.52 -12.01 13.99
C ALA A 202 2.92 -12.64 13.96
N GLY A 203 3.10 -13.61 13.05
CA GLY A 203 4.41 -14.17 12.74
C GLY A 203 5.38 -13.13 12.20
N THR A 204 6.68 -13.30 12.44
CA THR A 204 7.75 -12.40 11.93
C THR A 204 8.70 -13.15 10.99
N PHE A 205 9.35 -12.44 10.07
CA PHE A 205 10.02 -13.05 8.92
C PHE A 205 11.51 -13.38 9.10
N GLU A 206 12.11 -13.08 10.26
CA GLU A 206 13.56 -13.27 10.45
C GLU A 206 14.02 -14.72 10.27
N SER A 207 13.15 -15.69 10.56
CA SER A 207 13.46 -17.12 10.40
C SER A 207 13.63 -17.54 8.93
N VAL A 208 13.14 -16.73 7.99
CA VAL A 208 13.26 -16.99 6.54
C VAL A 208 14.69 -16.73 6.05
N LEU A 209 15.42 -15.82 6.71
CA LEU A 209 16.81 -15.49 6.40
C LEU A 209 17.75 -16.52 7.05
N SER A 210 17.82 -17.72 6.49
CA SER A 210 18.43 -18.90 7.12
C SER A 210 19.93 -19.06 6.88
N ARG A 211 20.53 -18.27 5.99
CA ARG A 211 21.94 -18.44 5.57
C ARG A 211 22.91 -17.58 6.36
N SER A 212 24.14 -18.06 6.52
CA SER A 212 25.27 -17.32 7.10
C SER A 212 26.09 -16.53 6.08
N THR A 213 25.95 -16.85 4.79
CA THR A 213 26.59 -16.13 3.67
C THR A 213 25.60 -15.95 2.52
N PRO A 214 25.61 -14.79 1.82
CA PRO A 214 24.71 -14.54 0.71
C PRO A 214 24.96 -15.53 -0.44
N ARG A 215 23.90 -15.84 -1.18
CA ARG A 215 23.97 -16.65 -2.40
C ARG A 215 24.53 -15.83 -3.55
N THR A 216 25.38 -16.48 -4.34
CA THR A 216 25.96 -15.90 -5.56
C THR A 216 25.25 -16.36 -6.83
N ASP A 217 24.28 -17.28 -6.72
CA ASP A 217 23.53 -17.88 -7.84
C ASP A 217 22.14 -17.25 -8.06
N CYS A 218 21.85 -16.10 -7.45
CA CYS A 218 20.61 -15.36 -7.67
C CYS A 218 20.55 -14.86 -9.13
N PRO A 219 19.44 -15.14 -9.87
CA PRO A 219 19.26 -14.66 -11.24
C PRO A 219 19.55 -13.17 -11.38
N VAL A 220 20.18 -12.78 -12.48
CA VAL A 220 20.39 -11.35 -12.80
C VAL A 220 19.23 -10.82 -13.65
N THR A 221 18.68 -11.69 -14.49
CA THR A 221 17.57 -11.40 -15.40
C THR A 221 16.54 -12.51 -15.27
N LEU A 222 15.26 -12.12 -15.19
CA LEU A 222 14.12 -13.03 -15.17
C LEU A 222 13.58 -13.24 -16.60
N PRO A 223 12.79 -14.30 -16.87
CA PRO A 223 12.11 -14.46 -18.15
C PRO A 223 11.17 -13.29 -18.44
N ASP A 224 10.98 -12.96 -19.72
CA ASP A 224 10.03 -11.91 -20.12
C ASP A 224 8.58 -12.39 -19.94
N PRO A 225 7.75 -11.63 -19.20
CA PRO A 225 6.34 -11.97 -19.03
C PRO A 225 5.58 -11.86 -20.34
N GLN A 226 4.65 -12.79 -20.55
CA GLN A 226 3.79 -12.79 -21.72
C GLN A 226 2.61 -11.82 -21.53
N LYS A 227 2.19 -11.18 -22.62
CA LYS A 227 0.92 -10.44 -22.67
C LYS A 227 -0.22 -11.46 -22.60
N ILE A 228 -1.11 -11.34 -21.61
CA ILE A 228 -2.20 -12.29 -21.39
C ILE A 228 -3.52 -11.69 -21.89
N ARG A 229 -3.71 -10.38 -21.71
CA ARG A 229 -4.92 -9.69 -22.17
C ARG A 229 -4.86 -9.48 -23.69
N PRO A 230 -5.91 -9.84 -24.45
CA PRO A 230 -5.90 -9.68 -25.91
C PRO A 230 -6.08 -8.22 -26.35
N ARG A 231 -6.79 -7.40 -25.55
CA ARG A 231 -7.04 -5.98 -25.82
C ARG A 231 -5.96 -5.09 -25.21
N GLU A 232 -5.88 -3.87 -25.71
CA GLU A 232 -5.03 -2.82 -25.14
C GLU A 232 -5.67 -2.20 -23.89
N ALA A 233 -4.91 -1.34 -23.21
CA ALA A 233 -5.42 -0.45 -22.19
C ALA A 233 -6.51 0.45 -22.78
N ASP A 234 -7.60 0.64 -22.04
CA ASP A 234 -8.73 1.44 -22.49
C ASP A 234 -9.04 2.53 -21.47
N GLU A 235 -8.49 3.71 -21.72
CA GLU A 235 -8.61 4.86 -20.84
C GLU A 235 -9.98 5.57 -20.93
N ASN A 236 -10.83 5.20 -21.88
CA ASN A 236 -12.17 5.80 -22.08
C ASN A 236 -13.30 5.03 -21.39
N VAL A 237 -13.00 3.87 -20.79
CA VAL A 237 -14.01 3.12 -20.02
C VAL A 237 -14.37 3.88 -18.74
N LYS A 238 -15.57 3.59 -18.21
CA LYS A 238 -15.95 4.03 -16.87
C LYS A 238 -15.01 3.45 -15.83
N LEU A 239 -14.81 4.19 -14.74
CA LEU A 239 -14.07 3.71 -13.58
C LEU A 239 -14.62 2.36 -13.08
N SER A 240 -13.73 1.49 -12.62
CA SER A 240 -14.11 0.38 -11.75
C SER A 240 -14.48 0.91 -10.36
N GLU A 241 -15.23 0.14 -9.57
CA GLU A 241 -15.56 0.49 -8.18
C GLU A 241 -14.29 0.85 -7.37
N PHE A 242 -13.23 0.06 -7.53
CA PHE A 242 -11.95 0.35 -6.90
C PHE A 242 -11.35 1.69 -7.37
N GLN A 243 -11.37 2.00 -8.67
CA GLN A 243 -10.88 3.29 -9.17
C GLN A 243 -11.76 4.47 -8.72
N GLU A 244 -13.08 4.28 -8.57
CA GLU A 244 -13.96 5.28 -7.99
C GLU A 244 -13.57 5.59 -6.53
N GLU A 245 -13.27 4.56 -5.73
CA GLU A 245 -12.76 4.73 -4.37
C GLU A 245 -11.45 5.53 -4.36
N LEU A 246 -10.51 5.25 -5.27
CA LEU A 246 -9.26 6.02 -5.39
C LEU A 246 -9.53 7.51 -5.66
N VAL A 247 -10.47 7.84 -6.55
CA VAL A 247 -10.88 9.23 -6.83
C VAL A 247 -11.51 9.89 -5.61
N GLN A 248 -12.44 9.19 -4.94
CA GLN A 248 -13.10 9.69 -3.73
C GLN A 248 -12.10 9.93 -2.59
N MET A 249 -11.07 9.11 -2.48
CA MET A 249 -10.02 9.29 -1.49
C MET A 249 -9.11 10.48 -1.85
N ALA A 250 -8.74 10.63 -3.12
CA ALA A 250 -8.00 11.79 -3.62
C ALA A 250 -8.75 13.11 -3.36
N ALA A 251 -10.08 13.10 -3.39
CA ALA A 251 -10.90 14.25 -3.01
C ALA A 251 -10.68 14.72 -1.56
N THR A 252 -10.19 13.85 -0.67
CA THR A 252 -9.84 14.24 0.71
C THR A 252 -8.52 15.03 0.78
N LEU A 253 -7.70 15.00 -0.26
CA LEU A 253 -6.41 15.70 -0.35
C LEU A 253 -6.59 17.14 -0.83
N ASN A 254 -7.50 17.34 -1.78
CA ASN A 254 -7.78 18.65 -2.38
C ASN A 254 -8.98 19.39 -1.75
N GLY A 255 -9.72 18.69 -0.89
CA GLY A 255 -10.85 19.20 -0.12
C GLY A 255 -12.23 19.04 -0.77
N ASP A 256 -12.31 18.33 -1.88
CA ASP A 256 -13.54 18.10 -2.61
C ASP A 256 -14.50 17.13 -1.89
N CYS A 257 -14.01 16.38 -0.88
CA CYS A 257 -14.84 15.55 -0.01
C CYS A 257 -15.91 16.33 0.80
N TYR A 258 -15.85 17.66 0.81
CA TYR A 258 -16.84 18.54 1.44
C TYR A 258 -17.84 19.18 0.45
N LYS A 259 -17.73 18.89 -0.86
CA LYS A 259 -18.65 19.39 -1.88
C LYS A 259 -19.90 18.51 -1.93
N ASP A 260 -21.03 19.09 -2.39
CA ASP A 260 -22.30 18.37 -2.58
C ASP A 260 -22.23 17.27 -3.66
N THR A 261 -21.13 17.22 -4.42
CA THR A 261 -20.85 16.18 -5.40
C THR A 261 -20.29 14.90 -4.77
N TYR A 262 -19.74 14.95 -3.55
CA TYR A 262 -19.15 13.77 -2.90
C TYR A 262 -20.21 12.89 -2.21
N PRO A 263 -20.03 11.55 -2.15
CA PRO A 263 -19.02 10.76 -2.87
C PRO A 263 -19.44 10.42 -4.31
N ASP A 264 -20.72 10.08 -4.52
CA ASP A 264 -21.16 9.38 -5.73
C ASP A 264 -21.16 10.25 -6.99
N LYS A 265 -21.60 11.52 -6.90
CA LYS A 265 -21.67 12.41 -8.08
C LYS A 265 -20.30 12.90 -8.55
N LEU A 266 -19.26 12.76 -7.71
CA LEU A 266 -17.90 13.14 -8.07
C LEU A 266 -17.37 12.23 -9.16
N VAL A 267 -17.63 10.92 -9.03
CA VAL A 267 -17.13 9.88 -9.92
C VAL A 267 -18.10 9.54 -11.06
N GLU A 268 -19.33 10.07 -10.99
CA GLU A 268 -20.40 9.77 -11.93
C GLU A 268 -19.98 10.07 -13.38
N ASN A 269 -19.97 9.02 -14.21
CA ASN A 269 -19.59 9.04 -15.63
C ASN A 269 -18.15 9.46 -15.92
N MET A 270 -17.26 9.43 -14.92
CA MET A 270 -15.84 9.67 -15.12
C MET A 270 -15.21 8.51 -15.90
N THR A 271 -14.38 8.84 -16.88
CA THR A 271 -13.54 7.89 -17.59
C THR A 271 -12.28 7.53 -16.78
N CYS A 272 -11.63 6.41 -17.11
CA CYS A 272 -10.36 6.01 -16.51
C CYS A 272 -9.29 7.12 -16.66
N ALA A 273 -9.20 7.77 -17.82
CA ALA A 273 -8.32 8.91 -18.05
C ALA A 273 -8.63 10.10 -17.13
N GLU A 274 -9.91 10.47 -16.98
CA GLU A 274 -10.32 11.58 -16.12
C GLU A 274 -10.08 11.27 -14.64
N GLY A 275 -10.32 10.03 -14.21
CA GLY A 275 -10.04 9.59 -12.85
C GLY A 275 -8.56 9.63 -12.52
N CYS A 276 -7.71 9.10 -13.41
CA CYS A 276 -6.25 9.18 -13.30
C CYS A 276 -5.79 10.62 -13.13
N LYS A 277 -6.27 11.50 -14.03
CA LYS A 277 -5.93 12.92 -13.99
C LYS A 277 -6.40 13.61 -12.71
N TYR A 278 -7.63 13.35 -12.27
CA TYR A 278 -8.19 13.94 -11.05
C TYR A 278 -7.33 13.59 -9.83
N VAL A 279 -6.97 12.31 -9.74
CA VAL A 279 -6.15 11.74 -8.69
C VAL A 279 -4.78 12.44 -8.66
N GLU A 280 -4.11 12.57 -9.81
CA GLU A 280 -2.82 13.28 -9.95
C GLU A 280 -2.92 14.76 -9.54
N ASP A 281 -3.89 15.48 -10.10
CA ASP A 281 -4.11 16.91 -9.82
C ASP A 281 -4.40 17.14 -8.31
N ALA A 282 -5.13 16.21 -7.66
CA ALA A 282 -5.43 16.30 -6.24
C ALA A 282 -4.19 16.15 -5.35
N PHE A 283 -3.29 15.22 -5.70
CA PHE A 283 -2.02 15.04 -5.00
C PHE A 283 -1.08 16.24 -5.18
N GLU A 284 -0.99 16.77 -6.41
CA GLU A 284 -0.19 17.96 -6.68
C GLU A 284 -0.66 19.15 -5.85
N LYS A 285 -1.97 19.40 -5.81
CA LYS A 285 -2.56 20.45 -4.98
C LYS A 285 -2.29 20.23 -3.49
N PHE A 286 -2.33 19.00 -3.01
CA PHE A 286 -1.94 18.68 -1.64
C PHE A 286 -0.46 19.04 -1.38
N ARG A 287 0.45 18.64 -2.27
CA ARG A 287 1.88 18.97 -2.16
C ARG A 287 2.11 20.49 -2.16
N GLU A 288 1.47 21.23 -3.06
CA GLU A 288 1.57 22.69 -3.11
C GLU A 288 1.09 23.34 -1.82
N ASN A 289 -0.04 22.87 -1.26
CA ASN A 289 -0.54 23.36 0.02
C ASN A 289 0.46 23.08 1.15
N CYS A 290 1.06 21.89 1.17
CA CYS A 290 2.08 21.52 2.14
C CYS A 290 3.35 22.38 2.02
N GLU A 291 3.85 22.60 0.81
CA GLU A 291 5.01 23.48 0.58
C GLU A 291 4.73 24.92 1.03
N ASN A 292 3.54 25.44 0.74
CA ASN A 292 3.14 26.78 1.16
C ASN A 292 3.00 26.91 2.68
N ALA A 293 2.47 25.88 3.36
CA ALA A 293 2.40 25.84 4.82
C ALA A 293 3.81 25.83 5.42
N ARG A 294 4.73 25.01 4.87
CA ARG A 294 6.13 24.96 5.31
C ARG A 294 6.84 26.30 5.12
N ARG A 295 6.66 26.97 3.97
CA ARG A 295 7.18 28.33 3.72
C ARG A 295 6.61 29.38 4.67
N SER A 296 5.41 29.15 5.21
CA SER A 296 4.74 30.03 6.17
C SER A 296 5.12 29.74 7.63
N GLY A 297 6.04 28.80 7.88
CA GLY A 297 6.48 28.45 9.23
C GLY A 297 5.54 27.50 9.98
N THR A 298 4.64 26.80 9.30
CA THR A 298 3.83 25.74 9.93
C THR A 298 4.74 24.60 10.42
N ASP A 299 4.43 24.08 11.61
CA ASP A 299 5.21 23.00 12.21
C ASP A 299 5.14 21.70 11.39
N ASP A 300 6.27 21.01 11.30
CA ASP A 300 6.46 19.83 10.47
C ASP A 300 5.58 18.63 10.89
N SER A 301 5.02 18.64 12.11
CA SER A 301 4.09 17.64 12.61
C SER A 301 2.63 17.88 12.23
N GLU A 302 2.31 19.04 11.65
CA GLU A 302 0.94 19.42 11.27
C GLU A 302 0.48 18.75 9.97
N ILE A 303 -0.83 18.50 9.90
CA ILE A 303 -1.52 18.03 8.69
C ILE A 303 -2.15 19.24 8.02
N VAL A 304 -1.80 19.51 6.77
CA VAL A 304 -2.36 20.64 6.03
C VAL A 304 -3.77 20.30 5.58
N ILE A 305 -4.71 21.10 6.07
CA ILE A 305 -6.13 21.02 5.75
C ILE A 305 -6.43 22.07 4.67
N PRO A 306 -7.03 21.71 3.52
CA PRO A 306 -7.42 22.67 2.48
C PRO A 306 -8.25 23.86 3.02
N LYS A 307 -7.96 25.08 2.51
CA LYS A 307 -8.63 26.32 2.94
C LYS A 307 -10.16 26.25 2.74
N GLY A 308 -10.92 26.63 3.77
CA GLY A 308 -12.40 26.58 3.78
C GLY A 308 -13.01 25.53 4.72
N GLN A 309 -12.17 24.70 5.36
CA GLN A 309 -12.59 23.50 6.11
C GLN A 309 -12.61 23.64 7.63
N GLN A 310 -12.27 24.80 8.22
CA GLN A 310 -12.31 24.97 9.68
C GLN A 310 -13.73 24.94 10.29
N ARG A 311 -14.81 24.78 9.50
CA ARG A 311 -16.19 25.00 9.97
C ARG A 311 -17.30 24.09 9.40
N ARG A 312 -17.02 22.97 8.70
CA ARG A 312 -18.10 22.11 8.18
C ARG A 312 -17.87 20.62 8.47
N GLU A 313 -18.84 20.00 9.14
CA GLU A 313 -18.96 18.55 9.20
C GLU A 313 -19.21 17.98 7.79
N PRO A 314 -18.72 16.76 7.48
CA PRO A 314 -19.00 16.12 6.19
C PRO A 314 -20.51 15.98 5.97
N ALA A 315 -20.98 16.26 4.75
CA ALA A 315 -22.39 16.10 4.38
C ALA A 315 -22.74 14.62 4.22
N ILE A 316 -22.93 13.89 5.33
CA ILE A 316 -23.34 12.48 5.29
C ILE A 316 -24.84 12.41 5.01
N LYS A 317 -25.23 12.23 3.73
CA LYS A 317 -26.58 11.76 3.38
C LYS A 317 -26.59 10.23 3.40
N LYS A 318 -27.45 9.68 4.26
CA LYS A 318 -27.64 8.24 4.45
C LYS A 318 -28.19 7.59 3.18
N SER A 319 -27.29 7.06 2.34
CA SER A 319 -27.60 6.05 1.33
C SER A 319 -26.98 4.71 1.74
N PHE A 320 -27.50 3.60 1.21
CA PHE A 320 -27.13 2.22 1.56
C PHE A 320 -25.62 1.92 1.37
N ALA A 321 -24.92 2.73 0.57
CA ALA A 321 -23.47 2.70 0.34
C ALA A 321 -22.62 3.43 1.42
N SER A 322 -23.23 4.09 2.41
CA SER A 322 -22.51 4.87 3.45
C SER A 322 -21.78 4.03 4.52
N LYS A 323 -21.60 2.72 4.33
CA LYS A 323 -21.04 1.83 5.36
C LYS A 323 -19.51 1.74 5.41
N ILE A 324 -18.80 2.39 4.49
CA ILE A 324 -17.34 2.43 4.50
C ILE A 324 -16.81 3.66 5.28
N ILE A 325 -17.65 4.65 5.60
CA ILE A 325 -17.23 5.91 6.24
C ILE A 325 -17.80 6.03 7.66
N SER A 326 -17.41 5.13 8.56
CA SER A 326 -17.73 5.23 10.01
C SER A 326 -16.50 5.39 10.91
N CYS A 327 -15.43 6.03 10.40
CA CYS A 327 -14.25 6.41 11.20
C CYS A 327 -14.11 7.93 11.45
N PHE A 328 -15.15 8.73 11.20
CA PHE A 328 -15.20 10.12 11.69
C PHE A 328 -15.84 10.16 13.08
N GLY A 329 -15.04 9.88 14.09
CA GLY A 329 -15.32 10.18 15.49
C GLY A 329 -14.34 11.24 15.99
N PHE A 330 -14.85 12.45 16.18
CA PHE A 330 -14.17 13.55 16.86
C PHE A 330 -13.90 13.21 18.34
N ASN A 331 -12.72 13.64 18.82
CA ASN A 331 -12.29 13.91 20.21
C ASN A 331 -12.69 12.95 21.34
N SER A 332 -11.67 12.32 21.94
CA SER A 332 -11.13 12.73 23.25
C SER A 332 -9.64 12.44 23.30
#